data_AF-A0A6N8YQB7-F1
#
_entry.id   AF-A0A6N8YQB7-F1
#
_cell.length_a   1.000
_cell.length_b   1.000
_cell.length_c   1.000
_cell.angle_alpha   90.00
_cell.angle_beta   90.00
_cell.angle_gamma   90.00
#
_symmetry.space_group_name_H-M   'P 1'
#
loop_
_entity.id
_entity.type
_entity.pdbx_description
1 polymer ?
#
loop_
_entity_poly.entity_id
_entity_poly.type
_entity_poly.pdbx_seq_one_letter_code
_entity_poly.pdbx_strand_id
1 'polypeptide(L)'
;MEAITTALGYLLDPVYWFVLLSVVLLAALASAIPGMNAFLVMALAFPFILFEVDEPAIGLVALATISGVSNTLDSVPAILIGQPSAATQVTFLEGHQLARRGYAAHTLGAVYAVSALGGIVGAALLTIAIPVARPFVLRFGFPEIAATGMVGIAMVIVLSRGAMVRGL
;
A
#
# COMPACT_ATOMS: atom_id res chain seq x y z
N MET A 1 -12.00 -10.15 -22.01
CA MET A 1 -13.34 -10.07 -21.40
C MET A 1 -13.51 -11.12 -20.31
N GLU A 2 -13.11 -12.37 -20.52
CA GLU A 2 -13.21 -13.45 -19.50
C GLU A 2 -12.61 -13.08 -18.13
N ALA A 3 -11.43 -12.46 -18.09
CA ALA A 3 -10.80 -12.07 -16.82
C ALA A 3 -11.64 -11.09 -15.98
N ILE A 4 -12.37 -10.16 -16.63
CA ILE A 4 -13.22 -9.18 -15.94
C ILE A 4 -14.46 -9.88 -15.37
N THR A 5 -15.05 -10.80 -16.13
CA THR A 5 -16.21 -11.58 -15.67
C THR A 5 -15.85 -12.52 -14.52
N THR A 6 -14.66 -13.12 -14.53
CA THR A 6 -14.15 -13.92 -13.41
C THR A 6 -13.90 -13.03 -12.18
N ALA A 7 -13.30 -11.85 -12.36
CA ALA A 7 -13.05 -10.92 -11.26
C ALA A 7 -14.34 -10.39 -10.61
N LEU A 8 -15.39 -10.16 -11.40
CA LEU A 8 -16.72 -9.84 -10.88
C LEU A 8 -17.30 -10.97 -10.02
N GLY A 9 -16.98 -12.24 -10.35
CA GLY A 9 -17.33 -13.39 -9.54
C GLY A 9 -16.72 -13.35 -8.14
N TYR A 10 -15.46 -12.90 -8.01
CA TYR A 10 -14.81 -12.76 -6.71
C TYR A 10 -15.45 -11.68 -5.82
N LEU A 11 -16.06 -10.65 -6.41
CA LEU A 11 -16.78 -9.63 -5.63
C LEU A 11 -18.07 -10.17 -4.98
N LEU A 12 -18.62 -11.27 -5.49
CA LEU A 12 -19.83 -11.89 -4.95
C LEU A 12 -19.54 -12.87 -3.83
N ASP A 13 -18.30 -13.34 -3.71
CA ASP A 13 -17.92 -14.32 -2.70
C ASP A 13 -17.54 -13.60 -1.38
N PRO A 14 -18.22 -13.91 -0.27
CA PRO A 14 -17.98 -13.29 1.04
C PRO A 14 -16.56 -13.47 1.57
N VAL A 15 -15.83 -14.51 1.15
CA VAL A 15 -14.49 -14.81 1.64
C VAL A 15 -13.52 -13.68 1.29
N TYR A 16 -13.59 -13.13 0.08
CA TYR A 16 -12.71 -12.04 -0.33
C TYR A 16 -12.98 -10.74 0.44
N TRP A 17 -14.24 -10.48 0.79
CA TRP A 17 -14.61 -9.35 1.64
C TRP A 17 -14.10 -9.52 3.06
N PHE A 18 -14.20 -10.73 3.62
CA PHE A 18 -13.65 -11.03 4.95
C PHE A 18 -12.14 -10.83 4.99
N VAL A 19 -11.43 -11.29 3.97
CA VAL A 19 -9.97 -11.10 3.83
C VAL A 19 -9.64 -9.61 3.70
N LEU A 20 -10.33 -8.89 2.81
CA LEU A 20 -10.12 -7.45 2.65
C LEU A 20 -10.33 -6.70 3.97
N LEU A 21 -11.44 -6.95 4.67
CA LEU A 21 -11.75 -6.28 5.94
C LEU A 21 -10.75 -6.63 7.04
N SER A 22 -10.34 -7.90 7.15
CA SER A 22 -9.34 -8.31 8.15
C SER A 22 -7.98 -7.67 7.88
N VAL A 23 -7.54 -7.61 6.62
CA VAL A 23 -6.30 -6.95 6.23
C VAL A 23 -6.37 -5.43 6.45
N VAL A 24 -7.49 -4.78 6.13
CA VAL A 24 -7.70 -3.34 6.42
C VAL A 24 -7.60 -3.09 7.92
N LEU A 25 -8.23 -3.92 8.76
CA LEU A 25 -8.17 -3.79 10.21
C LEU A 25 -6.74 -3.94 10.72
N LEU A 26 -6.01 -4.97 10.27
CA LEU A 26 -4.62 -5.18 10.65
C LEU A 26 -3.73 -4.01 10.22
N ALA A 27 -3.90 -3.52 8.99
CA ALA A 27 -3.16 -2.37 8.48
C ALA A 27 -3.49 -1.09 9.27
N ALA A 28 -4.76 -0.88 9.64
CA ALA A 28 -5.19 0.27 10.44
C ALA A 28 -4.57 0.25 11.84
N LEU A 29 -4.58 -0.92 12.50
CA LEU A 29 -3.90 -1.11 13.78
C LEU A 29 -2.39 -0.88 13.67
N ALA A 30 -1.78 -1.34 12.58
CA ALA A 30 -0.37 -1.11 12.30
C ALA A 30 -0.05 0.38 12.10
N SER A 31 -0.93 1.14 11.43
CA SER A 31 -0.71 2.57 11.19
C SER A 31 -0.66 3.42 12.46
N ALA A 32 -1.19 2.93 13.58
CA ALA A 32 -1.11 3.60 14.87
C ALA A 32 0.30 3.55 15.48
N ILE A 33 1.16 2.63 15.03
CA ILE A 33 2.51 2.44 15.55
C ILE A 33 3.48 3.36 14.80
N PRO A 34 4.09 4.36 15.48
CA PRO A 34 5.10 5.23 14.88
C PRO A 34 6.23 4.44 14.23
N GLY A 35 6.52 4.73 12.96
CA GLY A 35 7.60 4.08 12.21
C GLY A 35 7.21 2.78 11.49
N MET A 36 5.99 2.27 11.70
CA MET A 36 5.45 1.22 10.83
C MET A 36 4.90 1.85 9.56
N ASN A 37 5.42 1.41 8.41
CA ASN A 37 4.93 1.82 7.09
C ASN A 37 4.35 0.62 6.35
N ALA A 38 3.55 0.88 5.32
CA ALA A 38 2.89 -0.18 4.57
C ALA A 38 3.86 -1.16 3.88
N PHE A 39 5.07 -0.71 3.51
CA PHE A 39 6.10 -1.60 2.96
C PHE A 39 6.57 -2.64 3.97
N LEU A 40 6.74 -2.24 5.23
CA LEU A 40 7.09 -3.16 6.33
C LEU A 40 5.98 -4.18 6.55
N VAL A 41 4.72 -3.72 6.61
CA VAL A 41 3.55 -4.61 6.75
C VAL A 41 3.49 -5.60 5.59
N MET A 42 3.68 -5.13 4.36
CA MET A 42 3.68 -5.99 3.18
C MET A 42 4.85 -6.98 3.21
N ALA A 43 6.05 -6.55 3.58
CA ALA A 43 7.23 -7.42 3.66
C ALA A 43 7.06 -8.53 4.71
N LEU A 44 6.40 -8.22 5.84
CA LEU A 44 6.09 -9.21 6.88
C LEU A 44 4.95 -10.14 6.46
N ALA A 45 3.91 -9.64 5.80
CA ALA A 45 2.76 -10.45 5.37
C ALA A 45 3.08 -11.34 4.16
N PHE A 46 3.98 -10.89 3.27
CA PHE A 46 4.33 -11.60 2.05
C PHE A 46 4.72 -13.07 2.24
N PRO A 47 5.64 -13.46 3.15
CA PRO A 47 5.97 -14.87 3.36
C PRO A 47 4.76 -15.69 3.83
N PHE A 48 3.95 -15.19 4.76
CA PHE A 48 2.75 -15.90 5.20
C PHE A 48 1.78 -16.09 4.04
N ILE A 49 1.55 -15.06 3.22
CA ILE A 49 0.71 -15.15 2.03
C ILE A 49 1.27 -16.15 1.02
N LEU A 50 2.59 -16.23 0.86
CA LEU A 50 3.22 -17.11 -0.11
C LEU A 50 3.19 -18.58 0.32
N PHE A 51 3.32 -18.87 1.62
CA PHE A 51 3.49 -20.23 2.13
C PHE A 51 2.23 -20.84 2.75
N GLU A 52 1.31 -20.02 3.26
CA GLU A 52 0.13 -20.49 4.02
C GLU A 52 -1.20 -20.28 3.28
N VAL A 53 -1.22 -19.48 2.21
CA VAL A 53 -2.45 -19.25 1.43
C VAL A 53 -2.46 -20.15 0.21
N ASP A 54 -3.31 -21.18 0.26
CA ASP A 54 -3.46 -22.17 -0.83
C ASP A 54 -4.08 -21.56 -2.10
N GLU A 55 -5.01 -20.60 -1.94
CA GLU A 55 -5.75 -19.99 -3.05
C GLU A 55 -5.07 -18.67 -3.50
N PRO A 56 -4.43 -18.60 -4.69
CA PRO A 56 -3.66 -17.44 -5.11
C PRO A 56 -4.49 -16.15 -5.20
N ALA A 57 -5.78 -16.27 -5.50
CA ALA A 57 -6.69 -15.12 -5.56
C ALA A 57 -6.82 -14.42 -4.20
N ILE A 58 -6.87 -15.19 -3.11
CA ILE A 58 -6.93 -14.64 -1.74
C ILE A 58 -5.65 -13.88 -1.41
N GLY A 59 -4.50 -14.46 -1.74
CA GLY A 59 -3.20 -13.80 -1.54
C GLY A 59 -3.07 -12.51 -2.32
N LEU A 60 -3.53 -12.48 -3.58
CA LEU A 60 -3.57 -11.27 -4.40
C LEU A 60 -4.49 -10.20 -3.81
N VAL A 61 -5.68 -10.57 -3.30
CA VAL A 61 -6.59 -9.63 -2.64
C VAL A 61 -5.94 -9.05 -1.38
N ALA A 62 -5.27 -9.88 -0.57
CA ALA A 62 -4.58 -9.40 0.63
C ALA A 62 -3.46 -8.40 0.27
N LEU A 63 -2.58 -8.73 -0.68
CA LEU A 63 -1.49 -7.84 -1.13
C LEU A 63 -2.02 -6.55 -1.78
N ALA A 64 -3.06 -6.65 -2.61
CA ALA A 64 -3.73 -5.50 -3.21
C ALA A 64 -4.37 -4.60 -2.13
N THR A 65 -4.92 -5.19 -1.08
CA THR A 65 -5.50 -4.45 0.04
C THR A 65 -4.43 -3.69 0.81
N ILE A 66 -3.32 -4.35 1.20
CA ILE A 66 -2.20 -3.71 1.94
C ILE A 66 -1.65 -2.53 1.14
N SER A 67 -1.39 -2.74 -0.16
CA SER A 67 -0.85 -1.69 -1.04
C SER A 67 -1.87 -0.57 -1.29
N GLY A 68 -3.16 -0.90 -1.45
CA GLY A 68 -4.22 0.06 -1.71
C GLY A 68 -4.50 1.01 -0.54
N VAL A 69 -4.42 0.53 0.71
CA VAL A 69 -4.72 1.34 1.90
C VAL A 69 -3.50 2.09 2.45
N SER A 70 -2.30 1.78 1.93
CA SER A 70 -1.01 2.28 2.43
C SER A 70 -0.98 3.80 2.65
N ASN A 71 -1.19 4.57 1.59
CA ASN A 71 -1.13 6.03 1.63
C ASN A 71 -2.24 6.65 2.48
N THR A 72 -3.41 6.01 2.48
CA THR A 72 -4.58 6.45 3.25
C THR A 72 -4.30 6.32 4.76
N LEU A 73 -3.71 5.20 5.18
CA LEU A 73 -3.42 4.95 6.58
C LEU A 73 -2.21 5.74 7.10
N ASP A 74 -1.21 5.98 6.25
CA ASP A 74 -0.08 6.88 6.56
C ASP A 74 -0.54 8.31 6.92
N SER A 75 -1.72 8.72 6.46
CA SER A 75 -2.28 10.04 6.76
C SER A 75 -2.69 10.20 8.23
N VAL A 76 -2.95 9.10 8.95
CA VAL A 76 -3.35 9.12 10.37
C VAL A 76 -2.21 9.64 11.27
N PRO A 77 -1.03 8.99 11.32
CA PRO A 77 0.08 9.49 12.11
C PRO A 77 0.59 10.85 11.61
N ALA A 78 0.50 11.13 10.31
CA ALA A 78 0.85 12.43 9.75
C ALA A 78 -0.03 13.56 10.30
N ILE A 79 -1.35 13.38 10.35
CA ILE A 79 -2.30 14.42 10.78
C ILE A 79 -2.38 14.49 12.31
N LEU A 80 -2.49 13.35 12.99
CA LEU A 80 -2.73 13.32 14.44
C LEU A 80 -1.45 13.52 15.26
N ILE A 81 -0.37 12.83 14.88
CA ILE A 81 0.88 12.78 15.66
C ILE A 81 1.92 13.76 15.10
N GLY A 82 1.81 14.10 13.82
CA GLY A 82 2.76 15.00 13.18
C GLY A 82 4.03 14.28 12.70
N GLN A 83 3.92 12.99 12.36
CA GLN A 83 5.04 12.22 11.82
C GLN A 83 4.93 12.12 10.29
N PRO A 84 5.83 12.76 9.52
CA PRO A 84 5.79 12.65 8.07
C PRO A 84 6.28 11.27 7.59
N SER A 85 5.60 10.74 6.57
CA SER A 85 6.08 9.64 5.73
C SER A 85 6.47 10.16 4.35
N ALA A 86 7.10 9.32 3.52
CA ALA A 86 7.51 9.71 2.17
C ALA A 86 6.35 10.25 1.32
N ALA A 87 5.14 9.68 1.50
CA ALA A 87 3.93 10.04 0.77
C ALA A 87 3.13 11.19 1.41
N THR A 88 3.38 11.52 2.67
CA THR A 88 2.53 12.44 3.47
C THR A 88 3.21 13.74 3.85
N GLN A 89 4.32 14.11 3.21
CA GLN A 89 5.09 15.31 3.57
C GLN A 89 4.25 16.60 3.54
N VAL A 90 3.43 16.77 2.49
CA VAL A 90 2.52 17.93 2.35
C VAL A 90 1.33 17.80 3.30
N THR A 91 0.71 16.62 3.35
CA THR A 91 -0.44 16.32 4.22
C THR A 91 -0.11 16.50 5.69
N PHE A 92 1.10 16.18 6.11
CA PHE A 92 1.62 16.44 7.46
C PHE A 92 1.65 17.95 7.73
N LEU A 93 2.29 18.72 6.85
CA LEU A 93 2.48 20.17 7.01
C LEU A 93 1.15 20.91 7.21
N GLU A 94 0.16 20.65 6.36
CA GLU A 94 -1.13 21.34 6.42
C GLU A 94 -2.11 20.65 7.40
N GLY A 95 -2.21 19.33 7.29
CA GLY A 95 -3.18 18.53 8.04
C GLY A 95 -2.89 18.51 9.54
N HIS A 96 -1.62 18.44 9.96
CA HIS A 96 -1.27 18.50 11.38
C HIS A 96 -1.57 19.88 11.98
N GLN A 97 -1.37 20.97 11.23
CA GLN A 97 -1.73 22.31 11.68
C GLN A 97 -3.25 22.47 11.87
N LEU A 98 -4.06 21.92 10.97
CA LEU A 98 -5.52 21.87 11.09
C LEU A 98 -5.96 21.01 12.29
N ALA A 99 -5.32 19.85 12.49
CA ALA A 99 -5.59 18.99 13.63
C ALA A 99 -5.32 19.68 14.97
N ARG A 100 -4.20 20.43 15.08
CA ARG A 100 -3.87 21.24 16.27
C ARG A 100 -4.89 22.34 16.57
N ARG A 101 -5.67 22.77 15.59
CA ARG A 101 -6.78 23.74 15.76
C ARG A 101 -8.11 23.08 16.11
N GLY A 102 -8.14 21.76 16.35
CA GLY A 102 -9.34 21.00 16.70
C GLY A 102 -10.11 20.44 15.50
N TYR A 103 -9.61 20.61 14.27
CA TYR A 103 -10.28 20.13 13.05
C TYR A 103 -9.85 18.73 12.62
N ALA A 104 -9.24 17.94 13.51
CA ALA A 104 -8.65 16.64 13.18
C ALA A 104 -9.62 15.67 12.47
N ALA A 105 -10.83 15.49 13.02
CA ALA A 105 -11.83 14.59 12.45
C ALA A 105 -12.32 15.08 11.07
N HIS A 106 -12.47 16.39 10.90
CA HIS A 106 -12.87 16.98 9.62
C HIS A 106 -11.78 16.80 8.56
N THR A 107 -10.52 17.05 8.93
CA THR A 107 -9.36 16.86 8.04
C THR A 107 -9.21 15.41 7.61
N LEU A 108 -9.30 14.45 8.54
CA LEU A 108 -9.25 13.03 8.21
C LEU A 108 -10.42 12.61 7.31
N GLY A 109 -11.63 13.08 7.59
CA GLY A 109 -12.80 12.82 6.75
C GLY A 109 -12.62 13.33 5.31
N ALA A 110 -12.08 14.53 5.14
CA ALA A 110 -11.79 15.09 3.82
C ALA A 110 -10.73 14.26 3.06
N VAL A 111 -9.64 13.89 3.73
CA VAL A 111 -8.58 13.05 3.15
C VAL A 111 -9.13 11.69 2.73
N TYR A 112 -9.93 11.04 3.57
CA TYR A 112 -10.53 9.75 3.26
C TYR A 112 -11.55 9.81 2.13
N ALA A 113 -12.37 10.85 2.07
CA ALA A 113 -13.32 11.04 0.97
C ALA A 113 -12.60 11.20 -0.37
N VAL A 114 -11.57 12.05 -0.42
CA VAL A 114 -10.75 12.23 -1.64
C VAL A 114 -9.99 10.95 -1.98
N SER A 115 -9.46 10.23 -0.99
CA SER A 115 -8.77 8.96 -1.21
C SER A 115 -9.71 7.87 -1.75
N ALA A 116 -10.95 7.80 -1.27
CA ALA A 116 -11.94 6.85 -1.77
C ALA A 116 -12.28 7.13 -3.24
N LEU A 117 -12.50 8.40 -3.61
CA LEU A 117 -12.71 8.81 -5.00
C LEU A 117 -11.49 8.50 -5.86
N GLY A 118 -10.30 8.82 -5.38
CA GLY A 118 -9.04 8.48 -6.06
C GLY A 118 -8.85 6.98 -6.24
N GLY A 119 -9.26 6.17 -5.27
CA GLY A 119 -9.25 4.70 -5.36
C GLY A 119 -10.18 4.17 -6.44
N ILE A 120 -11.41 4.69 -6.53
CA ILE A 120 -12.37 4.28 -7.57
C ILE A 120 -11.88 4.68 -8.97
N VAL A 121 -11.46 5.95 -9.13
CA VAL A 121 -10.94 6.46 -10.40
C VAL A 121 -9.65 5.71 -10.79
N GLY A 122 -8.76 5.47 -9.83
CA GLY A 122 -7.52 4.74 -10.01
C GLY A 122 -7.77 3.29 -10.42
N ALA A 123 -8.72 2.59 -9.79
CA ALA A 123 -9.09 1.23 -10.16
C ALA A 123 -9.68 1.15 -11.58
N ALA A 124 -10.53 2.11 -11.95
CA ALA A 124 -11.08 2.19 -13.30
C ALA A 124 -9.98 2.44 -14.34
N LEU A 125 -9.09 3.40 -14.09
CA LEU A 125 -7.97 3.71 -14.98
C LEU A 125 -7.00 2.54 -15.09
N LEU A 126 -6.69 1.88 -13.97
CA LEU A 126 -5.82 0.70 -13.94
C LEU A 126 -6.43 -0.44 -14.77
N THR A 127 -7.74 -0.67 -14.67
CA THR A 127 -8.46 -1.68 -15.46
C THR A 127 -8.27 -1.45 -16.96
N ILE A 128 -8.29 -0.19 -17.40
CA ILE A 128 -8.07 0.20 -18.81
C ILE A 128 -6.59 0.10 -19.18
N ALA A 129 -5.67 0.36 -18.26
CA ALA A 129 -4.23 0.32 -18.49
C ALA A 129 -3.66 -1.11 -18.52
N ILE A 130 -4.25 -2.07 -17.80
CA ILE A 130 -3.78 -3.46 -17.69
C ILE A 130 -3.54 -4.12 -19.06
N PRO A 131 -4.44 -4.05 -20.06
CA PRO A 131 -4.21 -4.66 -21.37
C PRO A 131 -2.94 -4.15 -22.06
N VAL A 132 -2.60 -2.88 -21.89
CA VAL A 132 -1.41 -2.26 -22.45
C VAL A 132 -0.17 -2.64 -21.64
N ALA A 133 -0.28 -2.70 -20.31
CA ALA A 133 0.83 -3.03 -19.42
C ALA A 133 1.21 -4.52 -19.44
N ARG A 134 0.21 -5.42 -19.56
CA ARG A 134 0.37 -6.89 -19.53
C ARG A 134 1.51 -7.42 -20.40
N PRO A 135 1.62 -7.09 -21.70
CA PRO A 135 2.71 -7.61 -22.53
C PRO A 135 4.10 -7.14 -22.09
N PHE A 136 4.22 -5.98 -21.44
CA PHE A 136 5.50 -5.52 -20.90
C PHE A 136 5.83 -6.25 -19.60
N VAL A 137 4.86 -6.40 -18.69
CA VAL A 137 5.06 -7.11 -17.42
C VAL A 137 5.42 -8.57 -17.66
N LEU A 138 4.76 -9.24 -18.62
CA LEU A 138 5.05 -10.65 -18.94
C LEU A 138 6.37 -10.85 -19.69
N ARG A 139 7.02 -9.79 -20.18
CA ARG A 139 8.37 -9.85 -20.79
C ARG A 139 9.48 -9.78 -19.75
N PHE A 140 9.20 -9.34 -18.52
CA PHE A 140 10.18 -9.40 -17.44
C PHE A 140 10.42 -10.86 -17.05
N GLY A 141 11.60 -11.36 -17.37
CA GLY A 141 12.05 -12.68 -16.95
C GLY A 141 12.80 -12.64 -15.63
N PHE A 142 13.29 -13.81 -15.22
CA PHE A 142 14.15 -13.95 -14.04
C PHE A 142 15.39 -13.04 -14.09
N PRO A 143 16.10 -12.87 -15.24
CA PRO A 143 17.27 -11.99 -15.30
C PRO A 143 16.93 -10.52 -15.01
N GLU A 144 15.84 -10.00 -15.56
CA GLU A 144 15.42 -8.61 -15.39
C GLU A 144 14.95 -8.33 -13.95
N ILE A 145 14.25 -9.29 -13.34
CA ILE A 145 13.84 -9.21 -11.92
C ILE A 145 15.09 -9.22 -11.02
N ALA A 146 16.05 -10.11 -11.27
CA ALA A 146 17.30 -10.17 -10.51
C ALA A 146 18.14 -8.90 -10.67
N ALA A 147 18.24 -8.36 -11.89
CA ALA A 147 18.94 -7.09 -12.16
C ALA A 147 18.28 -5.93 -11.40
N THR A 148 16.95 -5.85 -11.42
CA THR A 148 16.20 -4.82 -10.68
C THR A 148 16.41 -4.94 -9.17
N GLY A 149 16.41 -6.16 -8.64
CA GLY A 149 16.74 -6.45 -7.23
C GLY A 149 18.16 -6.02 -6.87
N MET A 150 19.15 -6.35 -7.70
CA MET A 150 20.54 -5.93 -7.50
C MET A 150 20.69 -4.40 -7.52
N VAL A 151 20.02 -3.71 -8.44
CA VAL A 151 20.00 -2.24 -8.49
C VAL A 151 19.37 -1.66 -7.21
N GLY A 152 18.29 -2.26 -6.71
CA GLY A 152 17.67 -1.88 -5.44
C GLY A 152 18.64 -2.02 -4.26
N ILE A 153 19.33 -3.16 -4.15
CA ILE A 153 20.35 -3.41 -3.12
C ILE A 153 21.51 -2.40 -3.25
N ALA A 154 21.99 -2.15 -4.47
CA ALA A 154 23.06 -1.19 -4.72
C ALA A 154 22.68 0.23 -4.27
N MET A 155 21.45 0.67 -4.55
CA MET A 155 20.93 1.97 -4.09
C MET A 155 20.90 2.06 -2.56
N VAL A 156 20.44 1.00 -1.87
CA VAL A 156 20.46 0.95 -0.40
C VAL A 156 21.88 1.07 0.15
N ILE A 157 22.85 0.36 -0.45
CA ILE A 157 24.26 0.44 -0.05
C ILE A 157 24.81 1.86 -0.22
N VAL A 158 24.52 2.51 -1.36
CA VAL A 158 24.99 3.88 -1.63
C VAL A 158 24.38 4.88 -0.64
N LEU A 159 23.08 4.80 -0.38
CA LEU A 159 22.37 5.67 0.57
C LEU A 159 22.80 5.43 2.03
N SER A 160 23.29 4.24 2.35
CA SER A 160 23.76 3.88 3.70
C SER A 160 25.18 4.38 3.98
N ARG A 161 25.94 4.85 2.97
CA ARG A 161 27.29 5.41 3.17
C ARG A 161 27.21 6.70 4.00
N GLY A 162 27.73 6.64 5.22
CA GLY A 162 27.73 7.74 6.20
C GLY A 162 26.74 7.58 7.36
N ALA A 163 25.70 6.73 7.21
CA ALA A 163 24.76 6.39 8.29
C ALA A 163 25.24 5.20 9.14
N MET A 164 26.25 4.46 8.70
CA MET A 164 26.83 3.32 9.43
C MET A 164 27.35 3.67 10.83
N VAL A 165 27.74 4.94 11.07
CA VAL A 165 28.14 5.47 12.39
C VAL A 165 26.93 5.91 13.24
N ARG A 166 25.76 6.14 12.63
CA ARG A 166 24.51 6.50 13.31
C ARG A 166 23.60 5.29 13.62
N GLY A 167 23.90 4.14 13.02
CA GLY A 167 23.16 2.89 13.20
C GLY A 167 23.81 1.86 14.14
N LEU A 168 25.05 2.12 14.58
CA LEU A 168 25.68 1.51 15.78
C LEU A 168 25.34 2.37 16.99
#